data_AF-A0A1D7YBT4-F1
#
_entry.id   AF-A0A1D7YBT4-F1
#
_cell.length_a   1.000
_cell.length_b   1.000
_cell.length_c   1.000
_cell.angle_alpha   90.00
_cell.angle_beta   90.00
_cell.angle_gamma   90.00
#
_symmetry.space_group_name_H-M   'P 1'
#
loop_
_entity.id
_entity.type
_entity.pdbx_description
1 polymer ?
#
loop_
_entity_poly.entity_id
_entity_poly.type
_entity_poly.pdbx_seq_one_letter_code
_entity_poly.pdbx_strand_id
1 'polypeptide(L)'
;MPQDVIALTPQMPDIKTLLAALHAGGPDLRVNRAGGGSVAQLRTDGGKLLVSVEAPRYLQVPGEAERLLGLGVETEGPVWWTEVRASTAIAEARLLAGSVAGRLTTLLGGITWPPEAAHTDVVTVPATGEVTVPPADVDVLSDADVLTDKSVIVIYDRPVVAATTWLTEAVRTVAQGRRELYLVTSPKTRLSLPTRTVLERMPVRWVVRHPENSYYDGLSGAVLRWHDGRFAPAADNGPRIADAFQPPLGKGGERQLLLSIRTIHPAQEHLILGGALEDVWQTLTGLPPAGWATAEPVNVPWSPRQLTDLARSRARQAQPTWAVAVGTADRPAIATLRIAHTQEGVEEHITLALGYAAGERAPIELLPQLAESLAARHNLATMISELRAARADLTTPAHYEPPSIPVSLTLGPEAVADLGISHARNALPDNLPTQLGPSARPALHYPLGDGTDPTAWQRLRHINEHLKRGSGAATQPS
;
A
#
# COMPACT_ATOMS: atom_id res chain seq x y z
N MET A 1 -10.87 9.18 20.11
CA MET A 1 -10.97 7.71 20.14
C MET A 1 -11.26 7.25 18.73
N PRO A 2 -10.58 6.19 18.26
CA PRO A 2 -10.64 5.77 16.88
C PRO A 2 -11.98 5.19 16.48
N GLN A 3 -12.26 5.28 15.18
CA GLN A 3 -13.45 4.71 14.56
C GLN A 3 -13.27 3.22 14.27
N ASP A 4 -12.02 2.80 14.04
CA ASP A 4 -11.65 1.41 13.86
C ASP A 4 -11.16 0.84 15.19
N VAL A 5 -11.73 -0.30 15.59
CA VAL A 5 -11.30 -1.11 16.72
C VAL A 5 -10.99 -2.50 16.22
N ILE A 6 -9.85 -3.07 16.62
CA ILE A 6 -9.38 -4.36 16.10
C ILE A 6 -9.23 -5.34 17.25
N ALA A 7 -9.89 -6.49 17.14
CA ALA A 7 -9.66 -7.62 18.02
C ALA A 7 -8.63 -8.57 17.39
N LEU A 8 -7.52 -8.79 18.09
CA LEU A 8 -6.49 -9.76 17.77
C LEU A 8 -6.67 -10.95 18.71
N THR A 9 -7.18 -12.05 18.18
CA THR A 9 -7.59 -13.22 18.99
C THR A 9 -6.81 -14.46 18.59
N PRO A 10 -6.46 -15.37 19.52
CA PRO A 10 -5.72 -16.60 19.19
C PRO A 10 -6.59 -17.64 18.46
N GLN A 11 -7.92 -17.49 18.52
CA GLN A 11 -8.89 -18.43 17.95
C GLN A 11 -9.81 -17.73 16.96
N MET A 12 -10.28 -18.46 15.94
CA MET A 12 -11.23 -17.92 14.97
C MET A 12 -12.56 -17.61 15.67
N PRO A 13 -13.08 -16.37 15.56
CA PRO A 13 -14.44 -16.08 15.98
C PRO A 13 -15.44 -16.88 15.15
N ASP A 14 -16.13 -17.84 15.78
CA ASP A 14 -17.24 -18.54 15.14
C ASP A 14 -18.48 -17.63 15.09
N ILE A 15 -19.51 -18.08 14.34
CA ILE A 15 -20.75 -17.30 14.18
C ILE A 15 -21.41 -17.00 15.53
N LYS A 16 -21.37 -17.93 16.48
CA LYS A 16 -22.00 -17.76 17.80
C LYS A 16 -21.28 -16.69 18.61
N THR A 17 -19.94 -16.70 18.58
CA THR A 17 -19.10 -15.72 19.27
C THR A 17 -19.27 -14.34 18.66
N LEU A 18 -19.33 -14.23 17.34
CA LEU A 18 -19.62 -12.97 16.65
C LEU A 18 -21.01 -12.43 17.03
N LEU A 19 -22.04 -13.26 17.03
CA LEU A 19 -23.39 -12.83 17.45
C LEU A 19 -23.46 -12.43 18.92
N ALA A 20 -22.77 -13.16 19.80
CA ALA A 20 -22.67 -12.82 21.22
C ALA A 20 -21.96 -11.47 21.44
N ALA A 21 -20.92 -11.18 20.65
CA ALA A 21 -20.24 -9.90 20.68
C ALA A 21 -21.12 -8.77 20.12
N LEU A 22 -21.83 -9.00 19.00
CA LEU A 22 -22.76 -8.02 18.40
C LEU A 22 -23.95 -7.68 19.30
N HIS A 23 -24.29 -8.55 20.27
CA HIS A 23 -25.26 -8.23 21.31
C HIS A 23 -24.82 -7.10 22.25
N ALA A 24 -23.61 -6.55 22.07
CA ALA A 24 -23.16 -5.31 22.68
C ALA A 24 -24.15 -4.14 22.57
N GLY A 25 -24.97 -4.09 21.52
CA GLY A 25 -25.95 -3.00 21.35
C GLY A 25 -27.37 -3.32 21.84
N GLY A 26 -27.55 -4.46 22.52
CA GLY A 26 -28.84 -4.91 23.02
C GLY A 26 -29.67 -5.70 22.00
N PRO A 27 -30.86 -6.19 22.41
CA PRO A 27 -31.71 -7.07 21.60
C PRO A 27 -32.42 -6.37 20.44
N ASP A 28 -32.55 -5.04 20.48
CA ASP A 28 -33.37 -4.27 19.54
C ASP A 28 -32.65 -3.90 18.23
N LEU A 29 -31.37 -4.26 18.11
CA LEU A 29 -30.57 -3.98 16.92
C LEU A 29 -30.61 -5.16 15.93
N ARG A 30 -30.54 -4.83 14.65
CA ARG A 30 -30.57 -5.82 13.55
C ARG A 30 -29.18 -6.12 13.05
N VAL A 31 -28.91 -7.40 12.79
CA VAL A 31 -27.68 -7.86 12.15
C VAL A 31 -27.97 -8.17 10.68
N ASN A 32 -27.31 -7.43 9.79
CA ASN A 32 -27.38 -7.61 8.34
C ASN A 32 -26.06 -8.19 7.81
N ARG A 33 -26.10 -8.77 6.62
CA ARG A 33 -24.91 -9.17 5.85
C ARG A 33 -24.72 -8.21 4.67
N ALA A 34 -23.48 -7.82 4.40
CA ALA A 34 -23.09 -6.95 3.29
C ALA A 34 -21.83 -7.50 2.58
N GLY A 35 -21.44 -6.90 1.45
CA GLY A 35 -20.19 -7.24 0.77
C GLY A 35 -20.11 -8.72 0.36
N GLY A 36 -21.20 -9.27 -0.20
CA GLY A 36 -21.28 -10.69 -0.56
C GLY A 36 -21.21 -11.67 0.63
N GLY A 37 -21.46 -11.19 1.86
CA GLY A 37 -21.41 -12.00 3.08
C GLY A 37 -20.09 -11.92 3.85
N SER A 38 -19.14 -11.10 3.38
CA SER A 38 -17.84 -10.88 4.03
C SER A 38 -17.87 -9.83 5.15
N VAL A 39 -18.98 -9.10 5.29
CA VAL A 39 -19.17 -8.07 6.34
C VAL A 39 -20.48 -8.32 7.08
N ALA A 40 -20.42 -8.29 8.40
CA ALA A 40 -21.60 -8.25 9.27
C ALA A 40 -21.85 -6.82 9.72
N GLN A 41 -23.08 -6.32 9.60
CA GLN A 41 -23.45 -4.96 9.94
C GLN A 41 -24.47 -4.94 11.06
N LEU A 42 -24.18 -4.18 12.12
CA LEU A 42 -25.13 -3.87 13.17
C LEU A 42 -25.84 -2.57 12.81
N ARG A 43 -27.17 -2.63 12.77
CA ARG A 43 -28.03 -1.52 12.34
C ARG A 43 -29.14 -1.25 13.36
N THR A 44 -29.60 -0.01 13.40
CA THR A 44 -30.85 0.33 14.10
C THR A 44 -32.04 -0.36 13.43
N ASP A 45 -33.18 -0.42 14.10
CA ASP A 45 -34.43 -0.92 13.51
C ASP A 45 -34.83 -0.13 12.24
N GLY A 46 -34.56 1.18 12.24
CA GLY A 46 -34.65 2.08 11.08
C GLY A 46 -33.51 1.93 10.06
N GLY A 47 -32.74 0.85 10.10
CA GLY A 47 -31.76 0.52 9.07
C GLY A 47 -30.49 1.39 9.03
N LYS A 48 -30.26 2.28 10.00
CA LYS A 48 -29.02 3.09 10.05
C LYS A 48 -27.84 2.24 10.49
N LEU A 49 -26.70 2.37 9.80
CA LEU A 49 -25.47 1.67 10.12
C LEU A 49 -24.86 2.18 11.43
N LEU A 50 -24.56 1.27 12.34
CA LEU A 50 -23.86 1.55 13.58
C LEU A 50 -22.44 1.03 13.52
N VAL A 51 -22.27 -0.27 13.25
CA VAL A 51 -20.98 -0.94 13.23
C VAL A 51 -20.91 -1.91 12.06
N SER A 52 -19.77 -1.95 11.37
CA SER A 52 -19.41 -2.99 10.41
C SER A 52 -18.31 -3.87 11.01
N VAL A 53 -18.45 -5.19 10.88
CA VAL A 53 -17.45 -6.17 11.31
C VAL A 53 -17.00 -6.93 10.07
N GLU A 54 -15.72 -6.77 9.70
CA GLU A 54 -15.14 -7.51 8.59
C GLU A 54 -14.90 -8.98 8.97
N ALA A 55 -14.93 -9.86 7.98
CA ALA A 55 -14.60 -11.27 8.15
C ALA A 55 -13.21 -11.43 8.80
N PRO A 56 -13.09 -12.25 9.86
CA PRO A 56 -11.81 -12.46 10.53
C PRO A 56 -10.72 -12.96 9.56
N ARG A 57 -9.56 -12.28 9.56
CA ARG A 57 -8.39 -12.65 8.74
C ARG A 57 -7.34 -13.34 9.61
N TYR A 58 -6.94 -14.54 9.22
CA TYR A 58 -5.86 -15.25 9.90
C TYR A 58 -4.50 -14.71 9.47
N LEU A 59 -3.81 -14.00 10.36
CA LEU A 59 -2.48 -13.45 10.16
C LEU A 59 -1.43 -14.43 10.64
N GLN A 60 -0.71 -15.02 9.69
CA GLN A 60 0.41 -15.92 9.97
C GLN A 60 1.77 -15.24 9.96
N VAL A 61 1.82 -13.96 9.54
CA VAL A 61 3.06 -13.24 9.27
C VAL A 61 3.47 -12.47 10.52
N PRO A 62 4.61 -12.81 11.15
CA PRO A 62 5.08 -12.13 12.35
C PRO A 62 5.30 -10.63 12.12
N GLY A 63 4.96 -9.81 13.11
CA GLY A 63 5.16 -8.36 13.07
C GLY A 63 4.15 -7.58 12.21
N GLU A 64 3.26 -8.24 11.47
CA GLU A 64 2.29 -7.56 10.61
C GLU A 64 1.30 -6.68 11.41
N ALA A 65 0.85 -7.18 12.58
CA ALA A 65 -0.05 -6.42 13.44
C ALA A 65 0.63 -5.13 13.94
N GLU A 66 1.85 -5.24 14.46
CA GLU A 66 2.67 -4.11 14.92
C GLU A 66 2.94 -3.11 13.79
N ARG A 67 3.26 -3.60 12.58
CA ARG A 67 3.51 -2.75 11.41
C ARG A 67 2.33 -1.84 11.07
N LEU A 68 1.10 -2.32 11.23
CA LEU A 68 -0.12 -1.57 10.89
C LEU A 68 -0.74 -0.81 12.08
N LEU A 69 -0.53 -1.30 13.30
CA LEU A 69 -1.16 -0.76 14.52
C LEU A 69 -0.20 0.02 15.42
N GLY A 70 1.09 0.03 15.07
CA GLY A 70 2.13 0.73 15.79
C GLY A 70 2.83 -0.13 16.84
N LEU A 71 3.93 0.42 17.35
CA LEU A 71 4.79 -0.21 18.36
C LEU A 71 3.99 -0.61 19.61
N GLY A 72 4.34 -1.76 20.17
CA GLY A 72 3.72 -2.31 21.39
C GLY A 72 2.47 -3.16 21.15
N VAL A 73 2.06 -3.35 19.89
CA VAL A 73 1.06 -4.37 19.51
C VAL A 73 1.79 -5.66 19.17
N GLU A 74 2.24 -6.34 20.22
CA GLU A 74 2.90 -7.64 20.10
C GLU A 74 1.86 -8.77 20.20
N THR A 75 2.01 -9.77 19.33
CA THR A 75 1.15 -10.96 19.32
C THR A 75 2.01 -12.21 19.34
N GLU A 76 1.71 -13.14 20.24
CA GLU A 76 2.37 -14.45 20.25
C GLU A 76 1.79 -15.35 19.15
N GLY A 77 2.60 -15.63 18.12
CA GLY A 77 2.22 -16.52 17.03
C GLY A 77 1.15 -15.96 16.09
N PRO A 78 0.59 -16.82 15.22
CA PRO A 78 -0.49 -16.41 14.32
C PRO A 78 -1.76 -16.01 15.07
N VAL A 79 -2.41 -14.94 14.60
CA VAL A 79 -3.63 -14.41 15.23
C VAL A 79 -4.75 -14.21 14.22
N TRP A 80 -5.98 -14.19 14.71
CA TRP A 80 -7.16 -13.78 13.96
C TRP A 80 -7.40 -12.29 14.18
N TRP A 81 -7.31 -11.55 13.08
CA TRP A 81 -7.60 -10.13 12.97
C TRP A 81 -9.08 -9.92 12.65
N THR A 82 -9.81 -9.28 13.56
CA THR A 82 -11.21 -8.88 13.31
C THR A 82 -11.33 -7.37 13.40
N GLU A 83 -11.67 -6.73 12.30
CA GLU A 83 -11.83 -5.28 12.20
C GLU A 83 -13.29 -4.90 12.47
N VAL A 84 -13.49 -3.98 13.41
CA VAL A 84 -14.79 -3.46 13.84
C VAL A 84 -14.78 -1.95 13.60
N ARG A 85 -15.52 -1.50 12.58
CA ARG A 85 -15.60 -0.09 12.19
C ARG A 85 -16.90 0.53 12.70
N ALA A 86 -16.78 1.63 13.43
CA ALA A 86 -17.90 2.44 13.87
C ALA A 86 -18.33 3.45 12.80
N SER A 87 -19.63 3.61 12.62
CA SER A 87 -20.22 4.70 11.83
C SER A 87 -19.99 6.05 12.50
N THR A 88 -19.64 7.07 11.71
CA THR A 88 -19.53 8.45 12.19
C THR A 88 -20.86 9.18 12.32
N ALA A 89 -21.93 8.62 11.76
CA ALA A 89 -23.25 9.24 11.76
C ALA A 89 -23.92 9.20 13.15
N ILE A 90 -23.46 8.34 14.07
CA ILE A 90 -24.08 8.09 15.36
C ILE A 90 -23.00 8.14 16.46
N ALA A 91 -23.23 8.93 17.51
CA ALA A 91 -22.22 9.19 18.53
C ALA A 91 -21.83 7.94 19.33
N GLU A 92 -22.81 7.09 19.62
CA GLU A 92 -22.69 5.85 20.40
C GLU A 92 -22.01 4.71 19.62
N ALA A 93 -21.96 4.78 18.29
CA ALA A 93 -21.40 3.73 17.44
C ALA A 93 -19.95 3.38 17.81
N ARG A 94 -19.18 4.38 18.27
CA ARG A 94 -17.80 4.17 18.71
C ARG A 94 -17.68 3.33 19.97
N LEU A 95 -18.52 3.62 20.97
CA LEU A 95 -18.60 2.81 22.20
C LEU A 95 -19.07 1.40 21.86
N LEU A 96 -20.01 1.28 20.93
CA LEU A 96 -20.51 -0.01 20.47
C LEU A 96 -19.40 -0.85 19.81
N ALA A 97 -18.57 -0.26 18.94
CA ALA A 97 -17.41 -0.94 18.35
C ALA A 97 -16.41 -1.42 19.41
N GLY A 98 -16.12 -0.58 20.42
CA GLY A 98 -15.30 -0.93 21.57
C GLY A 98 -15.84 -2.12 22.37
N SER A 99 -17.15 -2.13 22.62
CA SER A 99 -17.83 -3.24 23.30
C SER A 99 -17.83 -4.53 22.48
N VAL A 100 -18.07 -4.47 21.17
CA VAL A 100 -17.99 -5.64 20.28
C VAL A 100 -16.59 -6.25 20.34
N ALA A 101 -15.54 -5.46 20.12
CA ALA A 101 -14.17 -5.94 20.13
C ALA A 101 -13.75 -6.46 21.53
N GLY A 102 -14.11 -5.75 22.61
CA GLY A 102 -13.83 -6.16 23.99
C GLY A 102 -14.54 -7.46 24.38
N ARG A 103 -15.76 -7.71 23.88
CA ARG A 103 -16.45 -8.99 24.06
C ARG A 103 -15.79 -10.12 23.29
N LEU A 104 -15.35 -9.88 22.05
CA LEU A 104 -14.59 -10.88 21.27
C LEU A 104 -13.33 -11.32 22.01
N THR A 105 -12.54 -10.37 22.51
CA THR A 105 -11.30 -10.68 23.24
C THR A 105 -11.55 -11.25 24.63
N THR A 106 -12.67 -10.90 25.29
CA THR A 106 -13.08 -11.55 26.54
C THR A 106 -13.43 -13.03 26.32
N LEU A 107 -14.11 -13.36 25.23
CA LEU A 107 -14.55 -14.73 24.93
C LEU A 107 -13.43 -15.62 24.37
N LEU A 108 -12.55 -15.06 23.55
CA LEU A 108 -11.53 -15.81 22.81
C LEU A 108 -10.11 -15.62 23.35
N GLY A 109 -9.91 -14.72 24.30
CA GLY A 109 -8.60 -14.22 24.69
C GLY A 109 -8.02 -13.23 23.68
N GLY A 110 -6.76 -12.83 23.89
CA GLY A 110 -6.06 -11.89 23.01
C GLY A 110 -6.19 -10.43 23.45
N ILE A 111 -6.02 -9.51 22.50
CA ILE A 111 -5.94 -8.06 22.77
C ILE A 111 -6.79 -7.25 21.81
N THR A 112 -7.17 -6.06 22.25
CA THR A 112 -7.88 -5.07 21.42
C THR A 112 -6.96 -3.89 21.13
N TRP A 113 -7.04 -3.38 19.91
CA TRP A 113 -6.42 -2.11 19.54
C TRP A 113 -7.48 -1.05 19.19
N PRO A 114 -7.37 0.20 19.69
CA PRO A 114 -6.44 0.57 20.76
C PRO A 114 -6.90 -0.06 22.10
N PRO A 115 -5.98 -0.29 23.06
CA PRO A 115 -6.33 -0.96 24.32
C PRO A 115 -7.46 -0.29 25.10
N GLU A 116 -7.47 1.05 25.12
CA GLU A 116 -8.45 1.86 25.85
C GLU A 116 -9.86 1.83 25.25
N ALA A 117 -10.03 1.32 24.03
CA ALA A 117 -11.36 1.16 23.43
C ALA A 117 -12.09 -0.09 23.94
N ALA A 118 -11.39 -1.04 24.55
CA ALA A 118 -11.99 -2.29 24.99
C ALA A 118 -12.84 -2.11 26.25
N HIS A 119 -14.10 -2.50 26.16
CA HIS A 119 -14.98 -2.70 27.32
C HIS A 119 -16.03 -3.76 26.97
N THR A 120 -16.92 -4.11 27.90
CA THR A 120 -17.96 -5.13 27.66
C THR A 120 -19.38 -4.64 27.94
N ASP A 121 -19.55 -3.35 28.20
CA ASP A 121 -20.87 -2.78 28.53
C ASP A 121 -21.86 -2.92 27.37
N VAL A 122 -23.15 -3.03 27.71
CA VAL A 122 -24.21 -2.89 26.69
C VAL A 122 -24.39 -1.42 26.38
N VAL A 123 -24.24 -1.04 25.11
CA VAL A 123 -24.36 0.34 24.63
C VAL A 123 -25.76 0.57 24.09
N THR A 124 -26.55 1.36 24.81
CA THR A 124 -27.90 1.73 24.38
C THR A 124 -27.81 2.79 23.29
N VAL A 125 -28.41 2.53 22.12
CA VAL A 125 -28.47 3.47 21.01
C VAL A 125 -29.88 4.08 20.96
N PRO A 126 -30.02 5.41 20.93
CA PRO A 126 -31.33 6.05 20.80
C PRO A 126 -32.03 5.65 19.50
N ALA A 127 -33.35 5.41 19.56
CA ALA A 127 -34.16 5.22 18.36
C ALA A 127 -34.13 6.50 17.50
N THR A 128 -33.41 6.48 16.39
CA THR A 128 -33.31 7.62 15.47
C THR A 128 -34.12 7.36 14.20
N GLY A 129 -34.93 8.35 13.80
CA GLY A 129 -35.93 8.27 12.73
C GLY A 129 -35.41 8.19 11.29
N GLU A 130 -36.37 7.88 10.41
CA GLU A 130 -36.43 7.62 8.95
C GLU A 130 -35.20 7.13 8.16
N VAL A 131 -35.53 6.21 7.24
CA VAL A 131 -34.65 5.34 6.46
C VAL A 131 -34.59 5.84 5.02
N THR A 132 -33.38 5.92 4.46
CA THR A 132 -33.20 5.93 3.01
C THR A 132 -32.50 4.64 2.63
N VAL A 133 -33.14 3.77 1.84
CA VAL A 133 -32.50 2.56 1.32
C VAL A 133 -31.42 2.99 0.31
N PRO A 134 -30.15 2.68 0.54
CA PRO A 134 -29.10 3.13 -0.36
C PRO A 134 -29.06 2.28 -1.65
N PRO A 135 -28.71 2.88 -2.82
CA PRO A 135 -28.57 2.16 -4.09
C PRO A 135 -27.44 1.12 -4.08
N ALA A 136 -27.43 0.19 -5.05
CA ALA A 136 -26.50 -0.95 -5.09
C ALA A 136 -25.00 -0.57 -5.09
N ASP A 137 -24.61 0.54 -5.71
CA ASP A 137 -23.22 1.06 -5.67
C ASP A 137 -22.75 1.45 -4.26
N VAL A 138 -23.70 1.59 -3.32
CA VAL A 138 -23.40 1.87 -1.92
C VAL A 138 -22.95 0.62 -1.17
N ASP A 139 -23.11 -0.60 -1.68
CA ASP A 139 -22.65 -1.80 -0.94
C ASP A 139 -21.12 -1.82 -0.79
N VAL A 140 -20.37 -1.37 -1.80
CA VAL A 140 -18.90 -1.20 -1.70
C VAL A 140 -18.54 0.02 -0.86
N LEU A 141 -19.31 1.10 -0.96
CA LEU A 141 -19.07 2.36 -0.25
C LEU A 141 -19.82 2.45 1.08
N SER A 142 -20.34 1.34 1.61
CA SER A 142 -21.26 1.34 2.75
C SER A 142 -20.56 1.77 4.04
N ASP A 143 -19.25 1.55 4.08
CA ASP A 143 -18.37 1.88 5.20
C ASP A 143 -17.69 3.25 5.00
N ALA A 144 -18.14 4.05 4.02
CA ALA A 144 -17.76 5.45 3.89
C ALA A 144 -18.53 6.32 4.90
N ASP A 145 -17.86 7.31 5.46
CA ASP A 145 -18.42 8.22 6.46
C ASP A 145 -19.38 9.24 5.86
N VAL A 146 -19.02 9.75 4.68
CA VAL A 146 -19.87 10.67 3.93
C VAL A 146 -19.90 10.24 2.48
N LEU A 147 -21.11 10.09 1.94
CA LEU A 147 -21.33 9.79 0.54
C LEU A 147 -22.26 10.84 -0.05
N THR A 148 -21.78 11.56 -1.06
CA THR A 148 -22.54 12.54 -1.82
C THR A 148 -22.58 12.18 -3.32
N ASP A 149 -23.22 13.02 -4.11
CA ASP A 149 -23.18 12.97 -5.57
C ASP A 149 -21.77 13.27 -6.12
N LYS A 150 -20.95 14.04 -5.40
CA LYS A 150 -19.62 14.51 -5.82
C LYS A 150 -18.45 13.85 -5.11
N SER A 151 -18.66 13.31 -3.91
CA SER A 151 -17.55 12.90 -3.04
C SER A 151 -17.87 11.69 -2.17
N VAL A 152 -16.80 10.94 -1.87
CA VAL A 152 -16.76 9.89 -0.88
C VAL A 152 -15.71 10.30 0.16
N ILE A 153 -16.09 10.39 1.43
CA ILE A 153 -15.18 10.70 2.53
C ILE A 153 -15.05 9.49 3.42
N VAL A 154 -13.80 9.17 3.76
CA VAL A 154 -13.45 8.10 4.70
C VAL A 154 -12.50 8.68 5.72
N ILE A 155 -12.85 8.55 7.00
CA ILE A 155 -12.08 9.05 8.12
C ILE A 155 -11.32 7.89 8.71
N TYR A 156 -9.99 7.91 8.57
CA TYR A 156 -9.12 6.93 9.19
C TYR A 156 -8.54 7.49 10.48
N ASP A 157 -8.71 6.74 11.57
CA ASP A 157 -8.07 7.02 12.86
C ASP A 157 -7.16 5.84 13.26
N ARG A 158 -6.32 5.42 12.30
CA ARG A 158 -5.28 4.40 12.49
C ARG A 158 -3.89 5.03 12.36
N PRO A 159 -2.85 4.47 12.99
CA PRO A 159 -1.47 4.93 12.84
C PRO A 159 -0.98 4.79 11.40
N VAL A 160 -1.43 3.73 10.71
CA VAL A 160 -1.11 3.45 9.32
C VAL A 160 -2.38 3.16 8.53
N VAL A 161 -2.60 3.89 7.43
CA VAL A 161 -3.60 3.55 6.42
C VAL A 161 -2.99 2.52 5.48
N ALA A 162 -3.56 1.33 5.49
CA ALA A 162 -3.12 0.18 4.71
C ALA A 162 -3.96 0.01 3.45
N ALA A 163 -3.40 -0.63 2.42
CA ALA A 163 -4.08 -0.94 1.17
C ALA A 163 -5.00 -2.16 1.38
N THR A 164 -6.06 -1.97 2.14
CA THR A 164 -7.05 -3.01 2.44
C THR A 164 -7.86 -3.38 1.21
N THR A 165 -8.50 -4.55 1.24
CA THR A 165 -9.41 -4.98 0.17
C THR A 165 -10.50 -3.93 -0.05
N TRP A 166 -11.10 -3.43 1.03
CA TRP A 166 -12.11 -2.38 0.95
C TRP A 166 -11.57 -1.09 0.32
N LEU A 167 -10.41 -0.59 0.76
CA LEU A 167 -9.87 0.66 0.24
C LEU A 167 -9.53 0.55 -1.25
N THR A 168 -8.89 -0.55 -1.66
CA THR A 168 -8.53 -0.77 -3.07
C THR A 168 -9.76 -0.90 -3.97
N GLU A 169 -10.83 -1.55 -3.51
CA GLU A 169 -12.10 -1.63 -4.25
C GLU A 169 -12.89 -0.32 -4.22
N ALA A 170 -12.85 0.44 -3.14
CA ALA A 170 -13.43 1.79 -3.08
C ALA A 170 -12.76 2.73 -4.08
N VAL A 171 -11.42 2.71 -4.15
CA VAL A 171 -10.65 3.46 -5.15
C VAL A 171 -11.04 3.06 -6.57
N ARG A 172 -11.14 1.75 -6.86
CA ARG A 172 -11.57 1.24 -8.16
C ARG A 172 -12.97 1.72 -8.52
N THR A 173 -13.91 1.63 -7.59
CA THR A 173 -15.31 2.03 -7.77
C THR A 173 -15.42 3.52 -8.06
N VAL A 174 -14.70 4.35 -7.31
CA VAL A 174 -14.69 5.81 -7.50
C VAL A 174 -14.04 6.18 -8.83
N ALA A 175 -12.97 5.51 -9.25
CA ALA A 175 -12.30 5.74 -10.53
C ALA A 175 -13.19 5.42 -11.76
N GLN A 176 -14.21 4.57 -11.61
CA GLN A 176 -15.21 4.29 -12.66
C GLN A 176 -16.40 5.28 -12.63
N GLY A 177 -16.56 6.01 -11.54
CA GLY A 177 -17.64 6.96 -11.31
C GLY A 177 -17.26 8.42 -11.57
N ARG A 178 -18.10 9.33 -11.05
CA ARG A 178 -17.88 10.80 -11.11
C ARG A 178 -17.49 11.41 -9.75
N ARG A 179 -17.37 10.58 -8.72
CA ARG A 179 -17.06 11.02 -7.36
C ARG A 179 -15.55 11.19 -7.19
N GLU A 180 -15.13 11.99 -6.22
CA GLU A 180 -13.75 12.03 -5.73
C GLU A 180 -13.67 11.35 -4.35
N LEU A 181 -12.60 10.58 -4.10
CA LEU A 181 -12.38 9.93 -2.81
C LEU A 181 -11.45 10.78 -1.94
N TYR A 182 -11.86 11.06 -0.71
CA TYR A 182 -11.08 11.79 0.29
C TYR A 182 -10.79 10.89 1.48
N LEU A 183 -9.51 10.65 1.73
CA LEU A 183 -9.03 9.96 2.94
C LEU A 183 -8.69 11.01 3.98
N VAL A 184 -9.54 11.19 4.99
CA VAL A 184 -9.37 12.19 6.04
C VAL A 184 -8.67 11.55 7.23
N THR A 185 -7.52 12.09 7.65
CA THR A 185 -6.73 11.52 8.74
C THR A 185 -6.27 12.58 9.75
N SER A 186 -5.80 12.12 10.90
CA SER A 186 -5.00 12.98 11.81
C SER A 186 -3.59 13.21 11.23
N PRO A 187 -2.83 14.22 11.73
CA PRO A 187 -1.43 14.44 11.32
C PRO A 187 -0.47 13.34 11.79
N LYS A 188 -0.90 12.49 12.74
CA LYS A 188 -0.09 11.37 13.26
C LYS A 188 -0.22 10.11 12.40
N THR A 189 -1.26 10.04 11.56
CA THR A 189 -1.49 8.93 10.64
C THR A 189 -0.50 8.99 9.50
N ARG A 190 -0.06 7.81 9.06
CA ARG A 190 0.88 7.61 7.96
C ARG A 190 0.26 6.67 6.92
N LEU A 191 0.79 6.65 5.72
CA LEU A 191 0.41 5.68 4.69
C LEU A 191 1.40 4.53 4.66
N SER A 192 0.94 3.31 4.45
CA SER A 192 1.83 2.24 3.99
C SER A 192 2.34 2.56 2.57
N LEU A 193 3.47 1.97 2.17
CA LEU A 193 3.94 2.10 0.79
C LEU A 193 2.90 1.63 -0.24
N PRO A 194 2.24 0.45 -0.09
CA PRO A 194 1.17 0.03 -0.99
C PRO A 194 0.04 1.06 -1.12
N THR A 195 -0.43 1.63 -0.01
CA THR A 195 -1.46 2.68 -0.04
C THR A 195 -0.97 3.88 -0.84
N ARG A 196 0.23 4.38 -0.52
CA ARG A 196 0.82 5.52 -1.23
C ARG A 196 0.86 5.29 -2.75
N THR A 197 1.33 4.12 -3.19
CA THR A 197 1.41 3.78 -4.63
C THR A 197 0.03 3.73 -5.29
N VAL A 198 -1.01 3.30 -4.57
CA VAL A 198 -2.40 3.35 -5.06
C VAL A 198 -2.88 4.80 -5.20
N LEU A 199 -2.61 5.65 -4.20
CA LEU A 199 -3.08 7.04 -4.21
C LEU A 199 -2.41 7.88 -5.30
N GLU A 200 -1.12 7.67 -5.57
CA GLU A 200 -0.37 8.43 -6.60
C GLU A 200 -0.93 8.26 -8.02
N ARG A 201 -1.71 7.21 -8.28
CA ARG A 201 -2.21 6.86 -9.63
C ARG A 201 -3.70 7.14 -9.83
N MET A 202 -4.40 7.55 -8.79
CA MET A 202 -5.87 7.55 -8.76
C MET A 202 -6.40 8.92 -8.32
N PRO A 203 -7.65 9.27 -8.64
CA PRO A 203 -8.29 10.52 -8.21
C PRO A 203 -8.70 10.46 -6.73
N VAL A 204 -7.72 10.19 -5.85
CA VAL A 204 -7.88 10.10 -4.41
C VAL A 204 -7.01 11.16 -3.77
N ARG A 205 -7.55 11.87 -2.79
CA ARG A 205 -6.82 12.90 -2.07
C ARG A 205 -6.70 12.54 -0.60
N TRP A 206 -5.46 12.54 -0.11
CA TRP A 206 -5.18 12.38 1.32
C TRP A 206 -5.31 13.73 2.01
N VAL A 207 -6.36 13.89 2.80
CA VAL A 207 -6.71 15.12 3.51
C VAL A 207 -6.31 14.97 4.97
N VAL A 208 -5.36 15.77 5.43
CA VAL A 208 -4.91 15.78 6.82
C VAL A 208 -5.65 16.89 7.55
N ARG A 209 -6.35 16.52 8.62
CA ARG A 209 -7.06 17.46 9.50
C ARG A 209 -6.15 17.90 10.64
N HIS A 210 -5.73 19.16 10.64
CA HIS A 210 -4.91 19.74 11.71
C HIS A 210 -5.80 20.28 12.85
N PRO A 211 -5.34 20.25 14.13
CA PRO A 211 -6.13 20.72 15.28
C PRO A 211 -6.65 22.16 15.19
N GLU A 212 -5.99 23.03 14.43
CA GLU A 212 -6.39 24.43 14.22
C GLU A 212 -7.51 24.59 13.16
N ASN A 213 -8.28 23.53 12.89
CA ASN A 213 -9.34 23.47 11.87
C ASN A 213 -8.87 23.78 10.43
N SER A 214 -7.59 23.56 10.15
CA SER A 214 -7.05 23.61 8.80
C SER A 214 -6.96 22.21 8.19
N TYR A 215 -7.13 22.14 6.87
CA TYR A 215 -6.95 20.93 6.09
C TYR A 215 -5.78 21.13 5.14
N TYR A 216 -4.98 20.09 4.94
CA TYR A 216 -3.95 20.11 3.92
C TYR A 216 -3.81 18.74 3.27
N ASP A 217 -3.23 18.73 2.09
CA ASP A 217 -2.95 17.51 1.35
C ASP A 217 -1.72 16.82 1.94
N GLY A 218 -1.86 15.58 2.40
CA GLY A 218 -0.78 14.88 3.12
C GLY A 218 0.41 14.47 2.25
N LEU A 219 0.28 14.47 0.91
CA LEU A 219 1.37 14.15 -0.01
C LEU A 219 2.10 15.41 -0.50
N SER A 220 1.37 16.50 -0.72
CA SER A 220 1.91 17.72 -1.33
C SER A 220 2.04 18.91 -0.36
N GLY A 221 1.40 18.85 0.80
CA GLY A 221 1.35 19.95 1.76
C GLY A 221 0.41 21.08 1.39
N ALA A 222 -0.28 21.01 0.24
CA ALA A 222 -1.17 22.07 -0.23
C ALA A 222 -2.32 22.30 0.76
N VAL A 223 -2.52 23.54 1.21
CA VAL A 223 -3.67 23.90 2.07
C VAL A 223 -4.96 23.69 1.29
N LEU A 224 -5.91 22.98 1.89
CA LEU A 224 -7.18 22.62 1.30
C LEU A 224 -8.33 23.38 1.95
N ARG A 225 -9.37 23.67 1.16
CA ARG A 225 -10.67 24.15 1.64
C ARG A 225 -11.78 23.27 1.12
N TRP A 226 -12.78 23.06 1.97
CA TRP A 226 -14.02 22.43 1.57
C TRP A 226 -14.92 23.47 0.90
N HIS A 227 -15.29 23.23 -0.35
CA HIS A 227 -16.22 24.06 -1.10
C HIS A 227 -16.98 23.22 -2.12
N ASP A 228 -18.29 23.44 -2.25
CA ASP A 228 -19.16 22.75 -3.21
C ASP A 228 -19.02 21.21 -3.22
N GLY A 229 -18.92 20.62 -2.02
CA GLY A 229 -18.84 19.16 -1.85
C GLY A 229 -17.48 18.54 -2.16
N ARG A 230 -16.41 19.35 -2.30
CA ARG A 230 -15.06 18.91 -2.66
C ARG A 230 -13.98 19.62 -1.84
N PHE A 231 -12.84 18.95 -1.70
CA PHE A 231 -11.61 19.59 -1.22
C PHE A 231 -10.78 20.10 -2.40
N ALA A 232 -10.57 21.41 -2.44
CA ALA A 232 -9.73 22.07 -3.43
C ALA A 232 -8.59 22.85 -2.76
N PRO A 233 -7.42 22.99 -3.42
CA PRO A 233 -6.37 23.88 -2.95
C PRO A 233 -6.88 25.30 -2.74
N ALA A 234 -6.48 25.94 -1.64
CA ALA A 234 -6.81 27.34 -1.38
C ALA A 234 -6.09 28.23 -2.43
N ALA A 235 -6.85 28.74 -3.40
CA ALA A 235 -6.30 29.39 -4.60
C ALA A 235 -6.09 30.91 -4.47
N ASP A 236 -6.35 31.50 -3.29
CA ASP A 236 -6.47 32.95 -3.14
C ASP A 236 -5.23 33.74 -3.62
N ASN A 237 -4.03 33.12 -3.67
CA ASN A 237 -2.78 33.72 -4.20
C ASN A 237 -1.74 32.65 -4.66
N GLY A 238 -2.18 31.53 -5.26
CA GLY A 238 -1.32 30.41 -5.64
C GLY A 238 -1.19 29.32 -4.56
N PRO A 239 -0.43 28.23 -4.81
CA PRO A 239 -0.38 27.07 -3.94
C PRO A 239 0.29 27.43 -2.60
N ARG A 240 -0.51 27.49 -1.53
CA ARG A 240 -0.03 27.67 -0.16
C ARG A 240 0.31 26.31 0.45
N ILE A 241 1.52 26.16 0.97
CA ILE A 241 1.94 24.97 1.74
C ILE A 241 1.62 25.18 3.22
N ALA A 242 1.09 24.16 3.89
CA ALA A 242 0.79 24.18 5.31
C ALA A 242 2.08 24.16 6.15
N ASP A 243 2.15 24.98 7.21
CA ASP A 243 3.31 25.00 8.11
C ASP A 243 3.53 23.64 8.80
N ALA A 244 2.44 22.91 9.07
CA ALA A 244 2.49 21.55 9.62
C ALA A 244 3.12 20.50 8.67
N PHE A 245 3.29 20.82 7.38
CA PHE A 245 3.93 19.95 6.40
C PHE A 245 5.47 20.05 6.44
N GLN A 246 6.05 20.94 7.23
CA GLN A 246 7.50 21.02 7.37
C GLN A 246 8.07 19.75 8.04
N PRO A 247 9.31 19.32 7.69
CA PRO A 247 9.92 18.15 8.31
C PRO A 247 10.15 18.39 9.81
N PRO A 248 9.99 17.36 10.66
CA PRO A 248 10.21 17.49 12.10
C PRO A 248 11.68 17.78 12.43
N LEU A 249 11.91 18.74 13.34
CA LEU A 249 13.25 19.06 13.83
C LEU A 249 13.91 17.85 14.52
N GLY A 250 15.20 17.63 14.25
CA GLY A 250 16.02 16.65 14.98
C GLY A 250 15.74 15.17 14.68
N LYS A 251 14.88 14.85 13.70
CA LYS A 251 14.66 13.48 13.22
C LYS A 251 15.25 13.34 11.82
N GLY A 252 16.45 12.77 11.74
CA GLY A 252 17.14 12.56 10.46
C GLY A 252 18.11 11.39 10.53
N GLY A 253 18.64 10.99 9.38
CA GLY A 253 19.62 9.92 9.26
C GLY A 253 19.05 8.57 8.82
N GLU A 254 17.74 8.35 8.98
CA GLU A 254 17.04 7.21 8.38
C GLU A 254 17.00 7.34 6.86
N ARG A 255 17.06 6.20 6.17
CA ARG A 255 17.05 6.13 4.71
C ARG A 255 16.16 5.00 4.22
N GLN A 256 15.75 5.14 2.96
CA GLN A 256 15.09 4.06 2.23
C GLN A 256 15.81 3.82 0.89
N LEU A 257 16.09 2.55 0.58
CA LEU A 257 16.49 2.10 -0.75
C LEU A 257 15.23 1.65 -1.49
N LEU A 258 14.97 2.23 -2.65
CA LEU A 258 13.83 1.93 -3.51
C LEU A 258 14.32 1.24 -4.78
N LEU A 259 13.67 0.14 -5.16
CA LEU A 259 13.92 -0.58 -6.41
C LEU A 259 12.63 -0.67 -7.23
N SER A 260 12.69 -0.25 -8.49
CA SER A 260 11.66 -0.48 -9.49
C SER A 260 12.20 -1.44 -10.53
N ILE A 261 11.66 -2.65 -10.57
CA ILE A 261 12.14 -3.76 -11.39
C ILE A 261 11.02 -4.20 -12.33
N ARG A 262 11.34 -4.37 -13.61
CA ARG A 262 10.47 -5.01 -14.61
C ARG A 262 11.17 -6.25 -15.15
N THR A 263 10.52 -7.41 -15.05
CA THR A 263 10.92 -8.64 -15.72
C THR A 263 9.87 -9.04 -16.75
N ILE A 264 10.29 -9.74 -17.81
CA ILE A 264 9.39 -10.24 -18.85
C ILE A 264 9.74 -11.70 -19.10
N HIS A 265 8.85 -12.59 -18.68
CA HIS A 265 9.04 -14.02 -18.80
C HIS A 265 8.27 -14.57 -20.02
N PRO A 266 8.85 -15.53 -20.77
CA PRO A 266 8.07 -16.29 -21.73
C PRO A 266 6.88 -16.97 -21.04
N ALA A 267 5.69 -16.88 -21.64
CA ALA A 267 4.48 -17.49 -21.12
C ALA A 267 4.52 -19.02 -21.31
N GLN A 268 5.11 -19.73 -20.34
CA GLN A 268 5.30 -21.18 -20.38
C GLN A 268 4.57 -21.88 -19.24
N GLU A 269 4.22 -23.15 -19.43
CA GLU A 269 3.44 -23.94 -18.46
C GLU A 269 4.13 -24.07 -17.09
N HIS A 270 5.46 -24.16 -17.09
CA HIS A 270 6.28 -24.34 -15.89
C HIS A 270 6.81 -23.02 -15.30
N LEU A 271 6.35 -21.87 -15.80
CA LEU A 271 6.75 -20.56 -15.26
C LEU A 271 6.34 -20.44 -13.79
N ILE A 272 7.31 -20.16 -12.93
CA ILE A 272 7.12 -19.76 -11.54
C ILE A 272 7.49 -18.28 -11.40
N LEU A 273 6.54 -17.50 -10.89
CA LEU A 273 6.65 -16.05 -10.67
C LEU A 273 7.10 -15.75 -9.24
N GLY A 274 7.56 -14.52 -9.00
CA GLY A 274 8.06 -14.08 -7.69
C GLY A 274 9.54 -14.40 -7.44
N GLY A 275 10.20 -15.16 -8.32
CA GLY A 275 11.62 -15.50 -8.17
C GLY A 275 12.55 -14.28 -8.23
N ALA A 276 12.22 -13.28 -9.06
CA ALA A 276 12.96 -12.02 -9.10
C ALA A 276 12.86 -11.26 -7.76
N LEU A 277 11.69 -11.26 -7.14
CA LEU A 277 11.50 -10.65 -5.83
C LEU A 277 12.31 -11.38 -4.76
N GLU A 278 12.26 -12.71 -4.74
CA GLU A 278 13.04 -13.52 -3.80
C GLU A 278 14.54 -13.27 -3.93
N ASP A 279 15.07 -13.19 -5.15
CA ASP A 279 16.50 -12.96 -5.38
C ASP A 279 16.95 -11.59 -4.87
N VAL A 280 16.14 -10.56 -5.11
CA VAL A 280 16.37 -9.20 -4.57
C VAL A 280 16.33 -9.20 -3.05
N TRP A 281 15.31 -9.82 -2.46
CA TRP A 281 15.15 -9.86 -1.00
C TRP A 281 16.32 -10.60 -0.35
N GLN A 282 16.66 -11.77 -0.88
CA GLN A 282 17.75 -12.62 -0.39
C GLN A 282 19.09 -11.90 -0.49
N THR A 283 19.35 -11.19 -1.59
CA THR A 283 20.60 -10.44 -1.79
C THR A 283 20.73 -9.27 -0.82
N LEU A 284 19.64 -8.54 -0.54
CA LEU A 284 19.70 -7.29 0.22
C LEU A 284 19.43 -7.46 1.73
N THR A 285 18.73 -8.51 2.14
CA THR A 285 18.38 -8.74 3.55
C THR A 285 18.90 -10.08 4.09
N GLY A 286 19.33 -11.00 3.21
CA GLY A 286 19.74 -12.35 3.59
C GLY A 286 18.59 -13.33 3.81
N LEU A 287 17.33 -12.91 3.63
CA LEU A 287 16.13 -13.72 3.82
C LEU A 287 15.16 -13.54 2.64
N PRO A 288 14.25 -14.50 2.38
CA PRO A 288 13.13 -14.27 1.48
C PRO A 288 12.09 -13.31 2.12
N PRO A 289 11.09 -12.85 1.36
CA PRO A 289 9.92 -12.20 1.95
C PRO A 289 9.28 -13.09 3.02
N ALA A 290 8.80 -12.48 4.10
CA ALA A 290 8.14 -13.22 5.19
C ALA A 290 6.72 -13.64 4.81
N GLY A 291 6.00 -12.75 4.11
CA GLY A 291 4.60 -12.95 3.77
C GLY A 291 4.16 -12.23 2.52
N TRP A 292 2.99 -12.61 2.02
CA TRP A 292 2.30 -11.90 0.95
C TRP A 292 0.77 -11.94 1.08
N ALA A 293 0.10 -11.02 0.39
CA ALA A 293 -1.35 -11.03 0.21
C ALA A 293 -1.74 -10.14 -0.99
N THR A 294 -3.01 -10.19 -1.40
CA THR A 294 -3.57 -9.26 -2.40
C THR A 294 -4.01 -7.91 -1.82
N ALA A 295 -3.92 -7.77 -0.49
CA ALA A 295 -4.27 -6.56 0.25
C ALA A 295 -3.64 -6.65 1.65
N GLU A 296 -3.37 -5.50 2.26
CA GLU A 296 -2.96 -5.44 3.67
C GLU A 296 -4.18 -5.68 4.60
N PRO A 297 -4.00 -6.26 5.81
CA PRO A 297 -2.79 -6.90 6.32
C PRO A 297 -2.34 -8.12 5.52
N VAL A 298 -1.04 -8.30 5.39
CA VAL A 298 -0.40 -9.46 4.78
C VAL A 298 -0.53 -10.67 5.71
N ASN A 299 -1.22 -11.71 5.24
CA ASN A 299 -1.80 -12.71 6.14
C ASN A 299 -1.29 -14.14 5.94
N VAL A 300 -0.60 -14.44 4.83
CA VAL A 300 -0.04 -15.77 4.57
C VAL A 300 1.47 -15.72 4.36
N PRO A 301 2.21 -16.79 4.70
CA PRO A 301 3.64 -16.88 4.42
C PRO A 301 3.94 -16.78 2.92
N TRP A 302 5.12 -16.26 2.58
CA TRP A 302 5.57 -16.13 1.20
C TRP A 302 5.53 -17.47 0.44
N SER A 303 4.91 -17.48 -0.74
CA SER A 303 4.84 -18.67 -1.60
C SER A 303 4.80 -18.29 -3.07
N PRO A 304 5.92 -18.44 -3.81
CA PRO A 304 5.97 -18.22 -5.25
C PRO A 304 4.94 -19.07 -6.02
N ARG A 305 4.68 -20.30 -5.55
CA ARG A 305 3.71 -21.21 -6.16
C ARG A 305 2.28 -20.66 -6.05
N GLN A 306 1.84 -20.27 -4.86
CA GLN A 306 0.48 -19.74 -4.67
C GLN A 306 0.30 -18.40 -5.40
N LEU A 307 1.32 -17.54 -5.40
CA LEU A 307 1.33 -16.31 -6.20
C LEU A 307 1.16 -16.60 -7.69
N THR A 308 1.90 -17.59 -8.20
CA THR A 308 1.83 -18.04 -9.60
C THR A 308 0.45 -18.58 -9.95
N ASP A 309 -0.13 -19.42 -9.10
CA ASP A 309 -1.46 -19.99 -9.32
C ASP A 309 -2.55 -18.91 -9.37
N LEU A 310 -2.48 -17.94 -8.46
CA LEU A 310 -3.36 -16.77 -8.47
C LEU A 310 -3.18 -15.95 -9.76
N ALA A 311 -1.94 -15.66 -10.14
CA ALA A 311 -1.63 -14.92 -11.36
C ALA A 311 -2.15 -15.61 -12.62
N ARG A 312 -1.96 -16.93 -12.71
CA ARG A 312 -2.47 -17.74 -13.81
C ARG A 312 -3.99 -17.75 -13.87
N SER A 313 -4.65 -17.88 -12.72
CA SER A 313 -6.12 -17.84 -12.62
C SER A 313 -6.67 -16.49 -13.13
N ARG A 314 -6.10 -15.38 -12.67
CA ARG A 314 -6.51 -14.03 -13.08
C ARG A 314 -6.18 -13.72 -14.55
N ALA A 315 -5.02 -14.18 -15.04
CA ALA A 315 -4.65 -14.03 -16.44
C ALA A 315 -5.63 -14.73 -17.40
N ARG A 316 -6.18 -15.89 -17.03
CA ARG A 316 -7.25 -16.57 -17.82
C ARG A 316 -8.54 -15.75 -17.93
N GLN A 317 -8.75 -14.81 -17.02
CA GLN A 317 -9.86 -13.87 -17.01
C GLN A 317 -9.48 -12.52 -17.62
N ALA A 318 -8.33 -12.42 -18.28
CA ALA A 318 -7.75 -11.19 -18.80
C ALA A 318 -7.56 -10.09 -17.73
N GLN A 319 -7.32 -10.49 -16.48
CA GLN A 319 -7.10 -9.57 -15.36
C GLN A 319 -5.65 -9.62 -14.88
N PRO A 320 -5.03 -8.47 -14.57
CA PRO A 320 -3.74 -8.46 -13.88
C PRO A 320 -3.91 -8.90 -12.42
N THR A 321 -2.80 -9.31 -11.83
CA THR A 321 -2.68 -9.57 -10.39
C THR A 321 -1.89 -8.45 -9.75
N TRP A 322 -2.37 -7.99 -8.59
CA TRP A 322 -1.61 -7.11 -7.72
C TRP A 322 -1.46 -7.79 -6.36
N ALA A 323 -0.26 -7.71 -5.78
CA ALA A 323 0.07 -8.29 -4.50
C ALA A 323 1.02 -7.38 -3.70
N VAL A 324 0.99 -7.54 -2.39
CA VAL A 324 1.93 -6.96 -1.43
C VAL A 324 2.76 -8.09 -0.84
N ALA A 325 4.05 -7.85 -0.68
CA ALA A 325 4.95 -8.72 0.07
C ALA A 325 5.63 -7.92 1.18
N VAL A 326 5.83 -8.53 2.35
CA VAL A 326 6.47 -7.89 3.52
C VAL A 326 7.60 -8.76 4.04
N GLY A 327 8.60 -8.12 4.64
CA GLY A 327 9.72 -8.74 5.33
C GLY A 327 9.43 -8.95 6.80
N THR A 328 10.48 -9.24 7.57
CA THR A 328 10.43 -9.32 9.03
C THR A 328 10.62 -7.94 9.66
N ALA A 329 10.25 -7.79 10.94
CA ALA A 329 10.41 -6.54 11.67
C ALA A 329 11.90 -6.11 11.80
N ASP A 330 12.82 -7.07 11.93
CA ASP A 330 14.27 -6.80 12.06
C ASP A 330 14.88 -6.16 10.82
N ARG A 331 14.30 -6.44 9.65
CA ARG A 331 14.71 -5.90 8.35
C ARG A 331 13.49 -5.37 7.60
N PRO A 332 13.02 -4.15 7.93
CA PRO A 332 11.85 -3.56 7.29
C PRO A 332 12.02 -3.53 5.78
N ALA A 333 11.16 -4.29 5.10
CA ALA A 333 11.09 -4.33 3.65
C ALA A 333 9.64 -4.58 3.23
N ILE A 334 9.19 -3.88 2.19
CA ILE A 334 7.84 -4.03 1.64
C ILE A 334 7.88 -3.85 0.13
N ALA A 335 7.17 -4.71 -0.59
CA ALA A 335 7.05 -4.63 -2.03
C ALA A 335 5.59 -4.64 -2.48
N THR A 336 5.35 -3.98 -3.60
CA THR A 336 4.17 -4.21 -4.43
C THR A 336 4.59 -4.93 -5.71
N LEU A 337 3.77 -5.88 -6.15
CA LEU A 337 3.98 -6.68 -7.34
C LEU A 337 2.75 -6.56 -8.22
N ARG A 338 2.94 -6.18 -9.49
CA ARG A 338 1.90 -6.24 -10.51
C ARG A 338 2.31 -7.23 -11.59
N ILE A 339 1.51 -8.26 -11.77
CA ILE A 339 1.73 -9.30 -12.77
C ILE A 339 0.68 -9.15 -13.87
N ALA A 340 1.12 -9.10 -15.12
CA ALA A 340 0.23 -9.01 -16.28
C ALA A 340 0.70 -9.93 -17.41
N HIS A 341 -0.24 -10.55 -18.11
CA HIS A 341 0.03 -11.26 -19.34
C HIS A 341 -0.14 -10.29 -20.51
N THR A 342 0.94 -10.01 -21.22
CA THR A 342 1.01 -9.08 -22.36
C THR A 342 1.44 -9.82 -23.62
N GLN A 343 1.55 -9.10 -24.75
CA GLN A 343 2.04 -9.69 -25.99
C GLN A 343 3.53 -10.05 -25.93
N GLU A 344 4.31 -9.40 -25.04
CA GLU A 344 5.74 -9.66 -24.85
C GLU A 344 5.98 -10.88 -23.93
N GLY A 345 4.97 -11.29 -23.15
CA GLY A 345 5.06 -12.41 -22.23
C GLY A 345 4.33 -12.13 -20.91
N VAL A 346 4.77 -12.76 -19.83
CA VAL A 346 4.29 -12.50 -18.48
C VAL A 346 5.22 -11.50 -17.82
N GLU A 347 4.72 -10.29 -17.58
CA GLU A 347 5.48 -9.21 -16.98
C GLU A 347 5.28 -9.16 -15.47
N GLU A 348 6.38 -9.08 -14.71
CA GLU A 348 6.35 -8.70 -13.29
C GLU A 348 6.89 -7.27 -13.14
N HIS A 349 6.05 -6.37 -12.63
CA HIS A 349 6.50 -5.04 -12.18
C HIS A 349 6.55 -5.04 -10.67
N ILE A 350 7.76 -4.98 -10.13
CA ILE A 350 8.06 -4.99 -8.70
C ILE A 350 8.47 -3.57 -8.29
N THR A 351 7.89 -3.06 -7.22
CA THR A 351 8.36 -1.87 -6.51
C THR A 351 8.65 -2.28 -5.07
N LEU A 352 9.93 -2.30 -4.70
CA LEU A 352 10.43 -2.71 -3.39
C LEU A 352 11.01 -1.49 -2.66
N ALA A 353 10.75 -1.39 -1.36
CA ALA A 353 11.44 -0.47 -0.46
C ALA A 353 12.08 -1.25 0.70
N LEU A 354 13.29 -0.86 1.06
CA LEU A 354 14.00 -1.34 2.26
C LEU A 354 14.35 -0.15 3.15
N GLY A 355 14.14 -0.30 4.46
CA GLY A 355 14.35 0.74 5.44
C GLY A 355 15.67 0.54 6.19
N TYR A 356 16.42 1.63 6.38
CA TYR A 356 17.70 1.65 7.09
C TYR A 356 17.63 2.67 8.22
N ALA A 357 17.95 2.22 9.43
CA ALA A 357 17.95 3.07 10.61
C ALA A 357 19.07 4.13 10.55
N ALA A 358 19.01 5.14 11.42
CA ALA A 358 20.08 6.13 11.51
C ALA A 358 21.44 5.48 11.82
N GLY A 359 22.45 5.78 11.01
CA GLY A 359 23.80 5.20 11.12
C GLY A 359 23.99 3.90 10.33
N GLU A 360 22.91 3.30 9.83
CA GLU A 360 22.98 2.15 8.94
C GLU A 360 23.19 2.60 7.49
N ARG A 361 24.02 1.86 6.74
CA ARG A 361 24.29 2.13 5.32
C ARG A 361 23.47 1.18 4.44
N ALA A 362 22.80 1.74 3.45
CA ALA A 362 22.18 0.95 2.39
C ALA A 362 23.27 0.29 1.53
N PRO A 363 23.16 -0.99 1.18
CA PRO A 363 24.19 -1.76 0.47
C PRO A 363 24.12 -1.52 -1.04
N ILE A 364 24.30 -0.26 -1.46
CA ILE A 364 24.21 0.15 -2.87
C ILE A 364 25.31 -0.50 -3.74
N GLU A 365 26.40 -0.94 -3.13
CA GLU A 365 27.50 -1.67 -3.77
C GLU A 365 27.08 -3.06 -4.27
N LEU A 366 26.00 -3.64 -3.74
CA LEU A 366 25.46 -4.93 -4.20
C LEU A 366 24.58 -4.79 -5.45
N LEU A 367 24.21 -3.57 -5.85
CA LEU A 367 23.27 -3.35 -6.96
C LEU A 367 23.76 -3.89 -8.31
N PRO A 368 25.05 -3.77 -8.71
CA PRO A 368 25.53 -4.36 -9.96
C PRO A 368 25.44 -5.90 -9.95
N GLN A 369 25.81 -6.54 -8.84
CA GLN A 369 25.72 -7.99 -8.67
C GLN A 369 24.26 -8.47 -8.71
N LEU A 370 23.36 -7.75 -8.02
CA LEU A 370 21.93 -8.01 -8.07
C LEU A 370 21.39 -7.89 -9.50
N ALA A 371 21.77 -6.83 -10.21
CA ALA A 371 21.32 -6.59 -11.58
C ALA A 371 21.78 -7.71 -12.53
N GLU A 372 23.01 -8.20 -12.35
CA GLU A 372 23.56 -9.32 -13.11
C GLU A 372 22.78 -10.62 -12.83
N SER A 373 22.47 -10.91 -11.56
CA SER A 373 21.66 -12.08 -11.18
C SER A 373 20.26 -12.03 -11.82
N LEU A 374 19.59 -10.87 -11.74
CA LEU A 374 18.28 -10.66 -12.36
C LEU A 374 18.31 -10.79 -13.88
N ALA A 375 19.35 -10.25 -14.53
CA ALA A 375 19.53 -10.39 -15.98
C ALA A 375 19.76 -11.84 -16.40
N ALA A 376 20.56 -12.59 -15.62
CA ALA A 376 20.91 -13.97 -15.94
C ALA A 376 19.78 -14.97 -15.67
N ARG A 377 18.99 -14.76 -14.61
CA ARG A 377 18.05 -15.76 -14.08
C ARG A 377 16.58 -15.39 -14.23
N HIS A 378 16.28 -14.10 -14.36
CA HIS A 378 14.92 -13.59 -14.20
C HIS A 378 14.43 -12.73 -15.37
N ASN A 379 15.09 -12.79 -16.53
CA ASN A 379 14.71 -12.02 -17.73
C ASN A 379 14.45 -10.54 -17.40
N LEU A 380 15.38 -9.93 -16.66
CA LEU A 380 15.33 -8.50 -16.37
C LEU A 380 15.10 -7.73 -17.67
N ALA A 381 14.13 -6.82 -17.67
CA ALA A 381 13.96 -5.83 -18.72
C ALA A 381 14.58 -4.50 -18.28
N THR A 382 14.22 -4.02 -17.08
CA THR A 382 14.77 -2.79 -16.51
C THR A 382 14.83 -2.87 -14.99
N MET A 383 15.85 -2.27 -14.38
CA MET A 383 15.91 -1.99 -12.94
C MET A 383 16.33 -0.54 -12.72
N ILE A 384 15.61 0.18 -11.86
CA ILE A 384 16.02 1.50 -11.36
C ILE A 384 16.17 1.39 -9.85
N SER A 385 17.27 1.92 -9.34
CA SER A 385 17.56 2.00 -7.90
C SER A 385 17.66 3.45 -7.47
N GLU A 386 17.02 3.79 -6.37
CA GLU A 386 16.99 5.15 -5.83
C GLU A 386 17.16 5.14 -4.31
N LEU A 387 17.76 6.19 -3.76
CA LEU A 387 17.93 6.35 -2.32
C LEU A 387 17.22 7.63 -1.87
N ARG A 388 16.57 7.60 -0.71
CA ARG A 388 15.99 8.82 -0.11
C ARG A 388 16.19 8.88 1.40
N ALA A 389 16.21 10.09 1.94
CA ALA A 389 16.02 10.31 3.36
C ALA A 389 14.53 10.22 3.68
N ALA A 390 14.13 9.17 4.40
CA ALA A 390 12.75 8.87 4.75
C ALA A 390 12.71 7.86 5.90
N ARG A 391 11.53 7.65 6.49
CA ARG A 391 11.38 6.76 7.66
C ARG A 391 11.88 5.34 7.43
N ALA A 392 12.63 4.78 8.37
CA ALA A 392 13.09 3.38 8.27
C ALA A 392 11.93 2.36 8.36
N ASP A 393 10.78 2.74 8.95
CA ASP A 393 9.59 1.89 9.06
C ASP A 393 8.77 1.79 7.76
N LEU A 394 9.24 2.40 6.66
CA LEU A 394 8.65 2.36 5.32
C LEU A 394 7.27 3.00 5.19
N THR A 395 6.80 3.70 6.23
CA THR A 395 5.57 4.48 6.17
C THR A 395 5.82 5.89 5.64
N THR A 396 4.85 6.45 4.93
CA THR A 396 4.88 7.84 4.44
C THR A 396 4.14 8.74 5.42
N PRO A 397 4.81 9.72 6.04
CA PRO A 397 4.17 10.65 6.96
C PRO A 397 3.48 11.81 6.24
N ALA A 398 2.62 12.53 6.98
CA ALA A 398 1.91 13.72 6.53
C ALA A 398 2.75 15.00 6.58
N HIS A 399 4.05 14.89 6.28
CA HIS A 399 4.99 16.00 6.19
C HIS A 399 5.99 15.75 5.05
N TYR A 400 6.72 16.80 4.69
CA TYR A 400 7.68 16.77 3.60
C TYR A 400 8.82 15.80 3.89
N GLU A 401 8.94 14.79 3.03
CA GLU A 401 10.16 14.01 2.85
C GLU A 401 10.75 14.34 1.48
N PRO A 402 12.08 14.52 1.37
CA PRO A 402 12.72 14.82 0.10
C PRO A 402 12.50 13.71 -0.93
N PRO A 403 12.46 14.05 -2.23
CA PRO A 403 12.36 13.05 -3.29
C PRO A 403 13.57 12.12 -3.30
N SER A 404 13.40 10.93 -3.88
CA SER A 404 14.50 9.99 -4.06
C SER A 404 15.51 10.47 -5.09
N ILE A 405 16.76 10.03 -4.93
CA ILE A 405 17.88 10.35 -5.81
C ILE A 405 18.29 9.04 -6.50
N PRO A 406 18.31 9.01 -7.85
CA PRO A 406 18.74 7.83 -8.60
C PRO A 406 20.17 7.42 -8.26
N VAL A 407 20.37 6.14 -8.02
CA VAL A 407 21.66 5.48 -7.77
C VAL A 407 22.13 4.78 -9.03
N SER A 408 21.24 4.03 -9.69
CA SER A 408 21.57 3.32 -10.93
C SER A 408 20.34 3.05 -11.82
N LEU A 409 20.61 2.82 -13.10
CA LEU A 409 19.68 2.25 -14.08
C LEU A 409 20.33 1.01 -14.68
N THR A 410 19.60 -0.10 -14.79
CA THR A 410 20.04 -1.28 -15.56
C THR A 410 19.06 -1.57 -16.67
N LEU A 411 19.59 -1.78 -17.87
CA LEU A 411 18.86 -2.34 -19.01
C LEU A 411 19.20 -3.81 -19.16
N GLY A 412 18.16 -4.63 -19.27
CA GLY A 412 18.30 -6.06 -19.46
C GLY A 412 18.77 -6.46 -20.86
N PRO A 413 19.12 -7.73 -21.06
CA PRO A 413 19.72 -8.19 -22.31
C PRO A 413 18.85 -7.96 -23.56
N GLU A 414 17.53 -8.20 -23.46
CA GLU A 414 16.61 -7.98 -24.59
C GLU A 414 16.47 -6.49 -24.92
N ALA A 415 16.34 -5.64 -23.90
CA ALA A 415 16.27 -4.19 -24.12
C ALA A 415 17.54 -3.66 -24.79
N VAL A 416 18.71 -4.19 -24.42
CA VAL A 416 19.99 -3.82 -25.05
C VAL A 416 20.08 -4.34 -26.49
N ALA A 417 19.58 -5.54 -26.76
CA ALA A 417 19.52 -6.10 -28.11
C ALA A 417 18.62 -5.26 -29.03
N ASP A 418 17.42 -4.91 -28.57
CA ASP A 418 16.44 -4.11 -29.31
C ASP A 418 16.94 -2.69 -29.61
N LEU A 419 17.63 -2.06 -28.65
CA LEU A 419 18.20 -0.72 -28.81
C LEU A 419 19.50 -0.71 -29.61
N GLY A 420 20.18 -1.84 -29.71
CA GLY A 420 21.53 -1.96 -30.24
C GLY A 420 22.62 -1.54 -29.24
N ILE A 421 23.62 -2.41 -29.05
CA ILE A 421 24.67 -2.25 -28.03
C ILE A 421 25.44 -0.93 -28.14
N SER A 422 25.76 -0.48 -29.36
CA SER A 422 26.50 0.76 -29.58
C SER A 422 25.69 1.99 -29.19
N HIS A 423 24.39 2.01 -29.51
CA HIS A 423 23.49 3.11 -29.14
C HIS A 423 23.31 3.20 -27.63
N ALA A 424 23.07 2.05 -27.00
CA ALA A 424 22.87 1.96 -25.56
C ALA A 424 24.15 2.36 -24.77
N ARG A 425 25.33 1.90 -25.19
CA ARG A 425 26.61 2.27 -24.53
C ARG A 425 26.91 3.76 -24.57
N ASN A 426 26.49 4.45 -25.63
CA ASN A 426 26.75 5.88 -25.82
C ASN A 426 25.70 6.80 -25.17
N ALA A 427 24.82 6.27 -24.32
CA ALA A 427 23.76 7.05 -23.68
C ALA A 427 24.25 8.05 -22.62
N LEU A 428 25.49 7.91 -22.15
CA LEU A 428 26.16 8.83 -21.24
C LEU A 428 27.64 8.92 -21.66
N PRO A 429 28.04 9.95 -22.43
CA PRO A 429 29.40 10.08 -22.93
C PRO A 429 30.46 10.12 -21.83
N ASP A 430 30.16 10.78 -20.71
CA ASP A 430 31.09 10.99 -19.60
C ASP A 430 31.09 9.84 -18.57
N ASN A 431 30.21 8.85 -18.72
CA ASN A 431 30.08 7.74 -17.78
C ASN A 431 29.57 6.47 -18.49
N LEU A 432 30.52 5.63 -18.91
CA LEU A 432 30.22 4.40 -19.64
C LEU A 432 29.50 3.38 -18.75
N PRO A 433 28.44 2.73 -19.25
CA PRO A 433 27.80 1.65 -18.50
C PRO A 433 28.72 0.44 -18.35
N THR A 434 28.62 -0.22 -17.20
CA THR A 434 29.22 -1.53 -16.97
C THR A 434 28.43 -2.59 -17.73
N GLN A 435 29.12 -3.41 -18.50
CA GLN A 435 28.53 -4.59 -19.12
C GLN A 435 28.39 -5.70 -18.08
N LEU A 436 27.19 -6.27 -17.95
CA LEU A 436 26.91 -7.40 -17.08
C LEU A 436 26.57 -8.64 -17.90
N GLY A 437 26.95 -9.82 -17.41
CA GLY A 437 26.71 -11.10 -18.08
C GLY A 437 27.53 -11.31 -19.38
N PRO A 438 27.19 -12.35 -20.15
CA PRO A 438 27.95 -12.76 -21.33
C PRO A 438 27.94 -11.72 -22.45
N SER A 439 29.06 -11.55 -23.17
CA SER A 439 29.19 -10.61 -24.29
C SER A 439 28.23 -10.84 -25.45
N ALA A 440 27.68 -12.05 -25.60
CA ALA A 440 26.72 -12.37 -26.65
C ALA A 440 25.32 -11.80 -26.37
N ARG A 441 24.96 -11.60 -25.11
CA ARG A 441 23.64 -11.11 -24.68
C ARG A 441 23.79 -10.24 -23.41
N PRO A 442 24.47 -9.08 -23.52
CA PRO A 442 24.85 -8.29 -22.36
C PRO A 442 23.68 -7.50 -21.79
N ALA A 443 23.63 -7.37 -20.47
CA ALA A 443 22.91 -6.29 -19.81
C ALA A 443 23.85 -5.07 -19.63
N LEU A 444 23.28 -3.87 -19.50
CA LEU A 444 24.04 -2.64 -19.27
C LEU A 444 23.60 -1.96 -17.98
N HIS A 445 24.56 -1.70 -17.09
CA HIS A 445 24.35 -1.03 -15.81
C HIS A 445 24.98 0.36 -15.81
N TYR A 446 24.15 1.38 -15.65
CA TYR A 446 24.52 2.79 -15.63
C TYR A 446 24.57 3.28 -14.18
N PRO A 447 25.77 3.50 -13.60
CA PRO A 447 25.90 4.15 -12.31
C PRO A 447 25.52 5.63 -12.45
N LEU A 448 24.63 6.13 -11.60
CA LEU A 448 24.14 7.52 -11.63
C LEU A 448 24.66 8.36 -10.46
N GLY A 449 25.04 7.71 -9.36
CA GLY A 449 25.59 8.33 -8.16
C GLY A 449 25.47 7.41 -6.94
N ASP A 450 25.67 7.97 -5.76
CA ASP A 450 25.55 7.29 -4.46
C ASP A 450 24.22 7.61 -3.74
N GLY A 451 23.30 8.27 -4.44
CA GLY A 451 22.01 8.69 -3.87
C GLY A 451 22.08 9.94 -3.01
N THR A 452 23.14 10.75 -3.13
CA THR A 452 23.26 12.05 -2.41
C THR A 452 23.22 13.28 -3.31
N ASP A 453 23.58 13.14 -4.59
CA ASP A 453 23.66 14.24 -5.55
C ASP A 453 22.42 14.32 -6.47
N PRO A 454 21.60 15.39 -6.38
CA PRO A 454 20.42 15.56 -7.22
C PRO A 454 20.70 15.62 -8.72
N THR A 455 21.94 15.91 -9.16
CA THR A 455 22.27 15.90 -10.60
C THR A 455 22.10 14.51 -11.24
N ALA A 456 22.02 13.44 -10.45
CA ALA A 456 21.69 12.10 -10.92
C ALA A 456 20.35 12.04 -11.68
N TRP A 457 19.38 12.91 -11.35
CA TRP A 457 18.13 13.04 -12.12
C TRP A 457 18.34 13.53 -13.55
N GLN A 458 19.30 14.44 -13.75
CA GLN A 458 19.63 14.96 -15.07
C GLN A 458 20.30 13.86 -15.91
N ARG A 459 21.21 13.07 -15.29
CA ARG A 459 21.83 11.90 -15.92
C ARG A 459 20.78 10.87 -16.35
N LEU A 460 19.85 10.51 -15.46
CA LEU A 460 18.77 9.57 -15.76
C LEU A 460 17.87 10.07 -16.90
N ARG A 461 17.50 11.36 -16.88
CA ARG A 461 16.70 11.98 -17.94
C ARG A 461 17.43 11.94 -19.28
N HIS A 462 18.72 12.27 -19.29
CA HIS A 462 19.55 12.25 -20.49
C HIS A 462 19.61 10.85 -21.11
N ILE A 463 19.86 9.80 -20.29
CA ILE A 463 19.79 8.41 -20.76
C ILE A 463 18.43 8.14 -21.39
N ASN A 464 17.34 8.40 -20.66
CA ASN A 464 15.99 8.10 -21.14
C ASN A 464 15.64 8.81 -22.46
N GLU A 465 16.06 10.07 -22.62
CA GLU A 465 15.88 10.82 -23.86
C GLU A 465 16.72 10.23 -25.01
N HIS A 466 17.96 9.84 -24.75
CA HIS A 466 18.84 9.21 -25.75
C HIS A 466 18.31 7.86 -26.21
N LEU A 467 17.88 6.99 -25.29
CA LEU A 467 17.34 5.67 -25.61
C LEU A 467 16.04 5.77 -26.44
N LYS A 468 15.19 6.77 -26.16
CA LYS A 468 13.95 7.02 -26.95
C LYS A 468 14.22 7.46 -28.39
N ARG A 469 15.29 8.22 -28.64
CA ARG A 469 15.65 8.66 -30.00
C ARG A 469 16.04 7.51 -30.92
N GLY A 470 16.64 6.44 -30.36
CA GLY A 470 17.02 5.25 -31.12
C GLY A 470 15.83 4.35 -31.49
N SER A 471 14.81 4.27 -30.62
CA SER A 471 13.63 3.42 -30.82
C SER A 471 12.65 3.97 -31.88
N GLY A 472 12.61 5.31 -32.08
CA GLY A 472 11.79 5.94 -33.10
C GLY A 472 12.34 5.85 -34.54
N ALA A 473 13.63 5.53 -34.72
CA ALA A 473 14.24 5.42 -36.05
C ALA A 473 13.94 4.07 -36.74
N ALA A 474 13.53 3.04 -35.98
CA ALA A 474 13.23 1.71 -36.50
C ALA A 474 11.81 1.57 -37.09
N THR A 475 10.96 2.62 -37.01
CA THR A 475 9.54 2.57 -37.41
C THR A 475 9.19 3.41 -38.65
N GLN A 476 10.16 3.94 -39.38
CA GLN A 476 9.89 4.52 -40.71
C GLN A 476 10.10 3.46 -41.80
N PRO A 477 9.03 2.95 -42.44
CA PRO A 477 9.18 2.20 -43.68
C PRO A 477 9.66 3.17 -44.77
N SER A 478 10.68 2.74 -45.52
CA SER A 478 11.10 3.39 -46.78
C SER A 478 10.02 3.25 -47.85
#